data_AF-A0A1F5BF97-F1
#
_entry.id   AF-A0A1F5BF97-F1
#
_cell.length_a   1.000
_cell.length_b   1.000
_cell.length_c   1.000
_cell.angle_alpha   90.00
_cell.angle_beta   90.00
_cell.angle_gamma   90.00
#
_symmetry.space_group_name_H-M   'P 1'
#
loop_
_entity.id
_entity.type
_entity.pdbx_description
1 polymer ?
#
loop_
_entity_poly.entity_id
_entity_poly.type
_entity_poly.pdbx_seq_one_letter_code
_entity_poly.pdbx_strand_id
1 'polypeptide(L)'
;MKKTTVLISLFVVLSLGSGLYAQTAPDKIIFQEAKILLFDKDWRAALDKIDDLRERFPYSPWAGQALFYKGECLNGLGGRERDALRAYKEYIQLVGAQVNLIEEAEGRIIDIAFDLYESGDAAALRDIEARLGAVNNVVRYYAAYKLSLVKDKKVAAKAAPILMKIIEDEKDPELLDRARIALLRVSPASLKSAEDRKPRSESPRMIRIRIRKAGQKEPAFSLNIPFALAGLALSALDEDDKAAIRKKGYDINKIMNELVKSKESILRIAGDDGSIIEIWID
;
A
#
# COMPACT_ATOMS: atom_id res chain seq x y z
N MET A 1 76.65 1.69 -44.10
CA MET A 1 77.44 2.24 -42.96
C MET A 1 76.71 3.45 -42.40
N LYS A 2 76.41 3.43 -41.09
CA LYS A 2 76.18 4.58 -40.18
C LYS A 2 74.99 5.52 -40.49
N LYS A 3 74.22 6.06 -39.55
CA LYS A 3 74.02 5.93 -38.10
C LYS A 3 72.72 6.73 -37.82
N THR A 4 71.85 6.17 -36.98
CA THR A 4 70.95 6.83 -36.02
C THR A 4 70.83 8.36 -36.04
N THR A 5 69.59 8.87 -36.12
CA THR A 5 69.09 9.81 -35.09
C THR A 5 67.57 9.71 -34.97
N VAL A 6 67.12 9.51 -33.73
CA VAL A 6 65.74 9.30 -33.28
C VAL A 6 65.38 10.50 -32.38
N LEU A 7 64.16 11.00 -32.57
CA LEU A 7 63.35 11.90 -31.72
C LEU A 7 63.90 13.29 -31.34
N ILE A 8 63.04 14.32 -31.44
CA ILE A 8 62.26 14.84 -30.31
C ILE A 8 61.08 15.66 -30.83
N SER A 9 59.92 15.27 -30.31
CA SER A 9 58.58 15.82 -30.45
C SER A 9 58.37 17.09 -29.61
N LEU A 10 57.70 18.10 -30.18
CA LEU A 10 56.98 19.12 -29.43
C LEU A 10 55.69 19.51 -30.17
N PHE A 11 54.65 18.70 -30.00
CA PHE A 11 53.28 19.11 -30.33
C PHE A 11 52.63 19.60 -29.03
N VAL A 12 52.66 20.93 -28.82
CA VAL A 12 51.77 21.59 -27.86
C VAL A 12 50.38 21.57 -28.49
N VAL A 13 49.64 20.50 -28.23
CA VAL A 13 48.19 20.49 -28.44
C VAL A 13 47.62 21.39 -27.35
N LEU A 14 47.17 22.58 -27.74
CA LEU A 14 46.21 23.35 -26.97
C LEU A 14 45.02 22.43 -26.68
N SER A 15 44.98 21.85 -25.49
CA SER A 15 43.73 21.46 -24.88
C SER A 15 42.96 22.75 -24.60
N LEU A 16 42.23 23.21 -25.61
CA LEU A 16 40.99 23.92 -25.40
C LEU A 16 40.15 23.00 -24.51
N GLY A 17 40.32 23.18 -23.20
CA GLY A 17 39.42 22.63 -22.23
C GLY A 17 38.05 23.07 -22.66
N SER A 18 37.25 22.10 -23.10
CA SER A 18 35.80 22.20 -23.15
C SER A 18 35.29 22.35 -21.72
N GLY A 19 35.65 23.45 -21.07
CA GLY A 19 34.82 24.10 -20.07
C GLY A 19 33.61 24.67 -20.80
N LEU A 20 32.81 23.77 -21.39
CA LEU A 20 31.38 24.00 -21.48
C LEU A 20 30.94 24.14 -20.03
N TYR A 21 30.95 25.38 -19.54
CA TYR A 21 29.93 25.79 -18.60
C TYR A 21 28.64 25.15 -19.10
N ALA A 22 28.09 24.22 -18.33
CA ALA A 22 26.77 23.70 -18.57
C ALA A 22 25.81 24.89 -18.48
N GLN A 23 25.66 25.63 -19.58
CA GLN A 23 24.56 26.55 -19.77
C GLN A 23 23.33 25.67 -19.65
N THR A 24 22.64 25.82 -18.52
CA THR A 24 21.39 25.10 -18.29
C THR A 24 20.47 25.53 -19.44
N ALA A 25 20.04 24.56 -20.24
CA ALA A 25 19.24 24.85 -21.42
C ALA A 25 17.99 25.67 -21.02
N PRO A 26 17.60 26.72 -21.78
CA PRO A 26 16.54 27.64 -21.36
C PRO A 26 15.21 26.96 -21.01
N ASP A 27 14.88 25.88 -21.72
CA ASP A 27 13.71 25.03 -21.47
C ASP A 27 13.75 24.37 -20.08
N LYS A 28 14.92 23.87 -19.66
CA LYS A 28 15.12 23.29 -18.34
C LYS A 28 14.98 24.34 -17.23
N ILE A 29 15.40 25.58 -17.46
CA ILE A 29 15.24 26.68 -16.49
C ILE A 29 13.75 26.97 -16.27
N ILE A 30 12.99 27.17 -17.35
CA ILE A 30 11.54 27.44 -17.26
C ILE A 30 10.82 26.28 -16.55
N PHE A 31 11.19 25.04 -16.87
CA PHE A 31 10.65 23.88 -16.19
C PHE A 31 10.95 23.86 -14.68
N GLN A 32 12.17 24.23 -14.28
CA GLN A 32 12.54 24.33 -12.87
C GLN A 32 11.78 25.45 -12.15
N GLU A 33 11.64 26.62 -12.77
CA GLU A 33 10.83 27.73 -12.24
C GLU A 33 9.37 27.31 -12.03
N ALA A 34 8.77 26.65 -13.02
CA ALA A 34 7.41 26.11 -12.90
C ALA A 34 7.26 25.16 -11.72
N LYS A 35 8.25 24.28 -11.50
CA LYS A 35 8.24 23.36 -10.35
C LYS A 35 8.32 24.10 -9.02
N ILE A 36 9.15 25.13 -8.90
CA ILE A 36 9.25 25.94 -7.68
C ILE A 36 7.89 26.57 -7.37
N LEU A 37 7.27 27.23 -8.35
CA LEU A 37 5.94 27.84 -8.21
C LEU A 37 4.87 26.81 -7.82
N LEU A 38 4.94 25.61 -8.40
CA LEU A 38 4.05 24.50 -8.05
C LEU A 38 4.24 24.05 -6.59
N PHE A 39 5.48 23.95 -6.11
CA PHE A 39 5.75 23.62 -4.70
C PHE A 39 5.24 24.71 -3.75
N ASP A 40 5.30 25.97 -4.17
CA ASP A 40 4.71 27.12 -3.46
C ASP A 40 3.19 27.20 -3.59
N LYS A 41 2.58 26.28 -4.37
CA LYS A 41 1.14 26.23 -4.68
C LYS A 41 0.62 27.47 -5.41
N ASP A 42 1.50 28.21 -6.07
CA ASP A 42 1.10 29.24 -7.02
C ASP A 42 0.73 28.57 -8.35
N TRP A 43 -0.42 27.91 -8.35
CA TRP A 43 -0.89 27.07 -9.46
C TRP A 43 -1.01 27.84 -10.76
N ARG A 44 -1.40 29.12 -10.69
CA ARG A 44 -1.60 29.95 -11.87
C ARG A 44 -0.27 30.33 -12.49
N ALA A 45 0.67 30.86 -11.69
CA ALA A 45 1.98 31.21 -12.21
C ALA A 45 2.76 29.98 -12.70
N ALA A 46 2.64 28.84 -12.00
CA ALA A 46 3.22 27.58 -12.43
C ALA A 46 2.64 27.13 -13.79
N LEU A 47 1.33 27.21 -13.96
CA LEU A 47 0.66 26.87 -15.23
C LEU A 47 1.12 27.78 -16.37
N ASP A 48 1.21 29.10 -16.13
CA ASP A 48 1.68 30.06 -17.14
C ASP A 48 3.12 29.73 -17.60
N LYS A 49 4.01 29.34 -16.67
CA LYS A 49 5.37 28.90 -17.00
C LYS A 49 5.40 27.58 -17.78
N ILE A 50 4.53 26.64 -17.44
CA ILE A 50 4.41 25.37 -18.17
C ILE A 50 3.91 25.60 -19.59
N ASP A 51 2.93 26.50 -19.76
CA ASP A 51 2.41 26.83 -21.08
C ASP A 51 3.46 27.57 -21.93
N ASP A 52 4.22 28.51 -21.33
CA ASP A 52 5.38 29.16 -21.99
C ASP A 52 6.44 28.14 -22.45
N LEU A 53 6.77 27.17 -21.59
CA LEU A 53 7.70 26.09 -21.93
C LEU A 53 7.21 25.28 -23.14
N ARG A 54 5.93 24.92 -23.17
CA ARG A 54 5.35 24.11 -24.25
C ARG A 54 5.19 24.88 -25.55
N GLU A 55 4.94 26.18 -25.49
CA GLU A 55 4.82 27.03 -26.68
C GLU A 55 6.19 27.29 -27.32
N ARG A 56 7.19 27.65 -26.51
CA ARG A 56 8.53 28.02 -26.99
C ARG A 56 9.40 26.82 -27.31
N PHE A 57 9.18 25.70 -26.63
CA PHE A 57 10.00 24.49 -26.76
C PHE A 57 9.15 23.23 -26.92
N PRO A 58 8.30 23.13 -27.97
CA PRO A 58 7.31 22.05 -28.10
C PRO A 58 7.93 20.65 -28.22
N TYR A 59 9.17 20.54 -28.70
CA TYR A 59 9.89 19.27 -28.84
C TYR A 59 10.86 18.99 -27.68
N SER A 60 10.89 19.86 -26.66
CA SER A 60 11.75 19.63 -25.50
C SER A 60 11.26 18.43 -24.69
N PRO A 61 12.15 17.55 -24.19
CA PRO A 61 11.75 16.52 -23.25
C PRO A 61 11.13 17.12 -21.97
N TRP A 62 11.51 18.33 -21.59
CA TRP A 62 10.93 19.03 -20.42
C TRP A 62 9.50 19.49 -20.68
N ALA A 63 9.17 19.87 -21.91
CA ALA A 63 7.80 20.22 -22.30
C ALA A 63 6.86 19.01 -22.17
N GLY A 64 7.33 17.82 -22.54
CA GLY A 64 6.62 16.56 -22.31
C GLY A 64 6.49 16.24 -20.81
N GLN A 65 7.59 16.32 -20.06
CA GLN A 65 7.57 16.05 -18.60
C GLN A 65 6.70 17.05 -17.82
N ALA A 66 6.53 18.27 -18.33
CA ALA A 66 5.68 19.29 -17.73
C ALA A 66 4.18 18.96 -17.77
N LEU A 67 3.74 17.99 -18.59
CA LEU A 67 2.33 17.58 -18.66
C LEU A 67 1.80 17.05 -17.31
N PHE A 68 2.60 16.29 -16.58
CA PHE A 68 2.22 15.84 -15.23
C PHE A 68 1.92 17.02 -14.31
N TYR A 69 2.86 17.97 -14.25
CA TYR A 69 2.74 19.18 -13.43
C TYR A 69 1.63 20.12 -13.92
N LYS A 70 1.34 20.13 -15.23
CA LYS A 70 0.17 20.82 -15.79
C LYS A 70 -1.12 20.25 -15.20
N GLY A 71 -1.21 18.92 -15.13
CA GLY A 71 -2.30 18.22 -14.45
C GLY A 71 -2.47 18.67 -13.00
N GLU A 72 -1.36 18.69 -12.23
CA GLU A 72 -1.38 19.13 -10.83
C GLU A 72 -1.85 20.59 -10.68
N CYS A 73 -1.36 21.51 -11.52
CA CYS A 73 -1.78 22.91 -11.49
C CYS A 73 -3.26 23.08 -11.83
N LEU A 74 -3.73 22.42 -12.89
CA LEU A 74 -5.13 22.48 -13.30
C LEU A 74 -6.05 21.91 -12.23
N ASN A 75 -5.67 20.80 -11.61
CA ASN A 75 -6.41 20.21 -10.50
C ASN A 75 -6.41 21.14 -9.27
N GLY A 76 -5.25 21.74 -8.95
CA GLY A 76 -5.09 22.67 -7.82
C GLY A 76 -5.90 23.97 -7.94
N LEU A 77 -6.17 24.43 -9.17
CA LEU A 77 -7.01 25.60 -9.44
C LEU A 77 -8.51 25.33 -9.21
N GLY A 78 -8.95 24.07 -9.33
CA GLY A 78 -10.36 23.68 -9.29
C GLY A 78 -11.17 24.14 -10.51
N GLY A 79 -12.27 23.46 -10.80
CA GLY A 79 -13.15 23.75 -11.95
C GLY A 79 -12.51 23.47 -13.31
N ARG A 80 -11.35 22.79 -13.32
CA ARG A 80 -10.54 22.45 -14.51
C ARG A 80 -10.22 20.96 -14.56
N GLU A 81 -11.04 20.15 -13.92
CA GLU A 81 -10.87 18.70 -13.73
C GLU A 81 -10.72 17.97 -15.07
N ARG A 82 -11.53 18.34 -16.07
CA ARG A 82 -11.45 17.75 -17.42
C ARG A 82 -10.14 18.08 -18.15
N ASP A 83 -9.59 19.27 -17.92
CA ASP A 83 -8.31 19.66 -18.51
C ASP A 83 -7.15 18.98 -17.77
N ALA A 84 -7.21 18.89 -16.44
CA ALA A 84 -6.26 18.14 -15.64
C ALA A 84 -6.20 16.67 -16.06
N LEU A 85 -7.37 16.04 -16.17
CA LEU A 85 -7.54 14.66 -16.65
C LEU A 85 -6.90 14.44 -18.03
N ARG A 86 -7.05 15.40 -18.95
CA ARG A 86 -6.42 15.33 -20.28
C ARG A 86 -4.90 15.42 -20.17
N ALA A 87 -4.37 16.34 -19.36
CA ALA A 87 -2.94 16.51 -19.18
C ALA A 87 -2.26 15.24 -18.62
N TYR A 88 -2.86 14.58 -17.62
CA TYR A 88 -2.34 13.31 -17.11
C TYR A 88 -2.41 12.20 -18.15
N LYS A 89 -3.50 12.11 -18.93
CA LYS A 89 -3.62 11.12 -20.02
C LYS A 89 -2.57 11.33 -21.11
N GLU A 90 -2.28 12.58 -21.47
CA GLU A 90 -1.19 12.89 -22.40
C GLU A 90 0.17 12.49 -21.80
N TYR A 91 0.38 12.74 -20.50
CA TYR A 91 1.62 12.39 -19.81
C TYR A 91 1.91 10.88 -19.82
N ILE A 92 0.93 10.04 -19.48
CA ILE A 92 1.14 8.57 -19.42
C ILE A 92 1.41 7.94 -20.79
N GLN A 93 1.08 8.62 -21.89
CA GLN A 93 1.36 8.18 -23.26
C GLN A 93 2.72 8.66 -23.76
N LEU A 94 3.44 9.49 -23.00
CA LEU A 94 4.73 10.04 -23.41
C LEU A 94 5.82 8.97 -23.36
N VAL A 95 6.55 8.82 -24.47
CA VAL A 95 7.74 7.97 -24.54
C VAL A 95 8.81 8.52 -23.59
N GLY A 96 9.23 7.71 -22.62
CA GLY A 96 10.21 8.12 -21.60
C GLY A 96 9.62 8.87 -20.40
N ALA A 97 8.30 8.85 -20.20
CA ALA A 97 7.69 9.28 -18.94
C ALA A 97 8.27 8.49 -17.75
N GLN A 98 8.42 9.17 -16.60
CA GLN A 98 9.02 8.55 -15.42
C GLN A 98 8.01 7.59 -14.78
N VAL A 99 8.42 6.35 -14.52
CA VAL A 99 7.52 5.28 -14.05
C VAL A 99 6.77 5.65 -12.76
N ASN A 100 7.45 6.29 -11.82
CA ASN A 100 6.84 6.78 -10.57
C ASN A 100 5.75 7.83 -10.83
N LEU A 101 6.00 8.77 -11.74
CA LEU A 101 5.02 9.80 -12.09
C LEU A 101 3.88 9.23 -12.96
N ILE A 102 4.12 8.15 -13.71
CA ILE A 102 3.04 7.46 -14.43
C ILE A 102 2.05 6.86 -13.42
N GLU A 103 2.54 6.15 -12.39
CA GLU A 103 1.66 5.59 -11.36
C GLU A 103 0.88 6.68 -10.63
N GLU A 104 1.55 7.78 -10.28
CA GLU A 104 0.91 8.94 -9.66
C GLU A 104 -0.15 9.57 -10.57
N ALA A 105 0.16 9.76 -11.85
CA ALA A 105 -0.79 10.27 -12.85
C ALA A 105 -2.00 9.35 -13.01
N GLU A 106 -1.80 8.03 -13.01
CA GLU A 106 -2.91 7.06 -13.08
C GLU A 106 -3.81 7.16 -11.84
N GLY A 107 -3.23 7.33 -10.66
CA GLY A 107 -3.97 7.62 -9.42
C GLY A 107 -4.80 8.89 -9.53
N ARG A 108 -4.20 9.99 -10.01
CA ARG A 108 -4.90 11.26 -10.26
C ARG A 108 -6.05 11.13 -11.25
N ILE A 109 -5.84 10.38 -12.33
CA ILE A 109 -6.89 10.10 -13.32
C ILE A 109 -8.08 9.39 -12.66
N ILE A 110 -7.82 8.38 -11.82
CA ILE A 110 -8.88 7.64 -11.11
C ILE A 110 -9.65 8.57 -10.17
N ASP A 111 -8.95 9.40 -9.39
CA ASP A 111 -9.56 10.33 -8.45
C ASP A 111 -10.45 11.36 -9.15
N ILE A 112 -9.90 12.04 -10.16
CA ILE A 112 -10.63 13.06 -10.91
C ILE A 112 -11.82 12.43 -11.65
N ALA A 113 -11.64 11.26 -12.25
CA ALA A 113 -12.72 10.57 -12.95
C ALA A 113 -13.85 10.15 -12.00
N PHE A 114 -13.51 9.73 -10.77
CA PHE A 114 -14.47 9.40 -9.73
C PHE A 114 -15.29 10.63 -9.33
N ASP A 115 -14.63 11.75 -9.03
CA ASP A 115 -15.30 12.99 -8.61
C ASP A 115 -16.20 13.55 -9.71
N LEU A 116 -15.73 13.54 -10.96
CA LEU A 116 -16.52 13.92 -12.13
C LEU A 116 -17.77 13.03 -12.29
N TYR A 117 -17.59 11.72 -12.17
CA TYR A 117 -18.72 10.78 -12.28
C TYR A 117 -19.76 10.99 -11.17
N GLU A 118 -19.31 11.13 -9.92
CA GLU A 118 -20.19 11.40 -8.78
C GLU A 118 -20.89 12.76 -8.88
N SER A 119 -20.33 13.69 -9.65
CA SER A 119 -20.92 14.99 -9.99
C SER A 119 -21.87 14.94 -11.21
N GLY A 120 -22.11 13.76 -11.79
CA GLY A 120 -23.06 13.52 -12.87
C GLY A 120 -22.44 13.33 -14.25
N ASP A 121 -21.12 13.40 -14.38
CA ASP A 121 -20.44 13.20 -15.66
C ASP A 121 -20.23 11.70 -15.95
N ALA A 122 -21.27 11.06 -16.49
CA ALA A 122 -21.26 9.63 -16.79
C ALA A 122 -20.11 9.18 -17.70
N ALA A 123 -19.59 10.07 -18.56
CA ALA A 123 -18.50 9.73 -19.47
C ALA A 123 -17.16 9.54 -18.74
N ALA A 124 -16.97 10.15 -17.56
CA ALA A 124 -15.76 10.00 -16.75
C ALA A 124 -15.59 8.58 -16.20
N LEU A 125 -16.67 7.81 -16.05
CA LEU A 125 -16.61 6.42 -15.57
C LEU A 125 -15.66 5.54 -16.39
N ARG A 126 -15.62 5.75 -17.70
CA ARG A 126 -14.77 4.98 -18.64
C ARG A 126 -13.30 5.04 -18.26
N ASP A 127 -12.87 6.13 -17.64
CA ASP A 127 -11.48 6.29 -17.21
C ASP A 127 -11.14 5.39 -16.03
N ILE A 128 -12.05 5.21 -15.08
CA ILE A 128 -11.86 4.26 -13.96
C ILE A 128 -11.91 2.83 -14.49
N GLU A 129 -12.89 2.52 -15.34
CA GLU A 129 -13.10 1.16 -15.87
C GLU A 129 -11.92 0.65 -16.69
N ALA A 130 -11.31 1.50 -17.52
CA ALA A 130 -10.12 1.15 -18.29
C ALA A 130 -8.96 0.66 -17.40
N ARG A 131 -8.88 1.16 -16.16
CA ARG A 131 -7.79 0.87 -15.22
C ARG A 131 -8.02 -0.38 -14.39
N LEU A 132 -9.22 -0.95 -14.39
CA LEU A 132 -9.46 -2.30 -13.85
C LEU A 132 -8.68 -3.38 -14.61
N GLY A 133 -8.27 -3.09 -15.86
CA GLY A 133 -7.43 -3.96 -16.68
C GLY A 133 -5.93 -3.61 -16.65
N ALA A 134 -5.50 -2.68 -15.79
CA ALA A 134 -4.10 -2.24 -15.78
C ALA A 134 -3.14 -3.39 -15.42
N VAL A 135 -1.97 -3.39 -16.07
CA VAL A 135 -0.90 -4.35 -15.80
C VAL A 135 -0.31 -4.11 -14.41
N ASN A 136 -0.16 -2.84 -14.02
CA ASN A 136 0.28 -2.45 -12.69
C ASN A 136 -0.82 -2.77 -11.65
N ASN A 137 -0.49 -3.66 -10.70
CA ASN A 137 -1.40 -4.05 -9.62
C ASN A 137 -1.84 -2.86 -8.76
N VAL A 138 -0.95 -1.90 -8.48
CA VAL A 138 -1.27 -0.72 -7.66
C VAL A 138 -2.39 0.08 -8.30
N VAL A 139 -2.26 0.42 -9.59
CA VAL A 139 -3.27 1.15 -10.37
C VAL A 139 -4.57 0.36 -10.46
N ARG A 140 -4.48 -0.94 -10.77
CA ARG A 140 -5.64 -1.82 -10.90
C ARG A 140 -6.43 -1.95 -9.60
N TYR A 141 -5.74 -2.14 -8.48
CA TYR A 141 -6.36 -2.27 -7.17
C TYR A 141 -6.95 -0.94 -6.72
N TYR A 142 -6.24 0.17 -6.93
CA TYR A 142 -6.74 1.50 -6.61
C TYR A 142 -8.03 1.83 -7.39
N ALA A 143 -8.07 1.52 -8.69
CA ALA A 143 -9.26 1.67 -9.51
C ALA A 143 -10.44 0.84 -8.98
N ALA A 144 -10.21 -0.42 -8.60
CA ALA A 144 -11.24 -1.27 -8.02
C ALA A 144 -11.75 -0.74 -6.67
N TYR A 145 -10.86 -0.27 -5.81
CA TYR A 145 -11.23 0.33 -4.53
C TYR A 145 -12.09 1.59 -4.73
N LYS A 146 -11.65 2.50 -5.61
CA LYS A 146 -12.40 3.72 -5.91
C LYS A 146 -13.74 3.43 -6.55
N LEU A 147 -13.79 2.52 -7.52
CA LEU A 147 -15.04 2.11 -8.14
C LEU A 147 -16.01 1.49 -7.12
N SER A 148 -15.50 0.81 -6.08
CA SER A 148 -16.34 0.26 -5.02
C SER A 148 -17.08 1.32 -4.18
N LEU A 149 -16.61 2.57 -4.20
CA LEU A 149 -17.19 3.69 -3.45
C LEU A 149 -18.30 4.41 -4.23
N VAL A 150 -18.45 4.11 -5.52
CA VAL A 150 -19.48 4.73 -6.37
C VAL A 150 -20.88 4.44 -5.81
N LYS A 151 -21.77 5.44 -5.84
CA LYS A 151 -23.14 5.33 -5.32
C LYS A 151 -24.00 4.34 -6.09
N ASP A 152 -23.86 4.31 -7.42
CA ASP A 152 -24.56 3.33 -8.26
C ASP A 152 -24.00 1.93 -8.00
N LYS A 153 -24.82 1.09 -7.38
CA LYS A 153 -24.47 -0.29 -7.02
C LYS A 153 -24.15 -1.17 -8.21
N LYS A 154 -24.76 -0.95 -9.37
CA LYS A 154 -24.48 -1.74 -10.59
C LYS A 154 -23.09 -1.42 -11.11
N VAL A 155 -22.71 -0.14 -11.07
CA VAL A 155 -21.39 0.31 -11.47
C VAL A 155 -20.34 -0.16 -10.47
N ALA A 156 -20.59 0.02 -9.17
CA ALA A 156 -19.68 -0.40 -8.12
C ALA A 156 -19.42 -1.92 -8.13
N ALA A 157 -20.43 -2.73 -8.49
CA ALA A 157 -20.28 -4.18 -8.63
C ALA A 157 -19.24 -4.61 -9.67
N LYS A 158 -18.88 -3.76 -10.64
CA LYS A 158 -17.82 -4.03 -11.62
C LYS A 158 -16.42 -4.16 -10.97
N ALA A 159 -16.24 -3.63 -9.76
CA ALA A 159 -15.01 -3.82 -8.99
C ALA A 159 -14.86 -5.24 -8.43
N ALA A 160 -15.97 -5.97 -8.25
CA ALA A 160 -15.99 -7.23 -7.51
C ALA A 160 -15.00 -8.30 -8.02
N PRO A 161 -14.84 -8.54 -9.35
CA PRO A 161 -13.87 -9.53 -9.84
C PRO A 161 -12.43 -9.21 -9.43
N ILE A 162 -12.05 -7.93 -9.44
CA ILE A 162 -10.71 -7.51 -9.06
C ILE A 162 -10.53 -7.61 -7.54
N LEU A 163 -11.53 -7.21 -6.76
CA LEU A 163 -11.50 -7.32 -5.30
C LEU A 163 -11.41 -8.79 -4.84
N MET A 164 -12.13 -9.71 -5.49
CA MET A 164 -12.00 -11.14 -5.24
C MET A 164 -10.60 -11.64 -5.55
N LYS A 165 -10.02 -11.22 -6.68
CA LYS A 165 -8.65 -11.59 -7.04
C LYS A 165 -7.62 -11.11 -6.01
N ILE A 166 -7.78 -9.90 -5.44
CA ILE A 166 -6.93 -9.41 -4.35
C ILE A 166 -7.01 -10.36 -3.14
N ILE A 167 -8.22 -10.80 -2.77
CA ILE A 167 -8.43 -11.71 -1.63
C ILE A 167 -7.80 -13.09 -1.87
N GLU A 168 -7.79 -13.55 -3.12
CA GLU A 168 -7.24 -14.86 -3.51
C GLU A 168 -5.71 -14.86 -3.61
N ASP A 169 -5.14 -13.82 -4.23
CA ASP A 169 -3.73 -13.80 -4.66
C ASP A 169 -2.80 -13.06 -3.69
N GLU A 170 -3.29 -12.03 -2.98
CA GLU A 170 -2.43 -11.20 -2.12
C GLU A 170 -2.20 -11.81 -0.74
N LYS A 171 -1.05 -11.48 -0.15
CA LYS A 171 -0.66 -11.95 1.19
C LYS A 171 -0.66 -10.85 2.26
N ASP A 172 -0.64 -9.60 1.83
CA ASP A 172 -0.64 -8.45 2.72
C ASP A 172 -2.00 -8.36 3.47
N PRO A 173 -2.01 -8.51 4.81
CA PRO A 173 -3.22 -8.42 5.60
C PRO A 173 -4.01 -7.12 5.37
N GLU A 174 -3.32 -5.99 5.17
CA GLU A 174 -3.98 -4.70 4.98
C GLU A 174 -4.72 -4.64 3.63
N LEU A 175 -4.09 -5.14 2.55
CA LEU A 175 -4.74 -5.22 1.24
C LEU A 175 -5.92 -6.19 1.27
N LEU A 176 -5.78 -7.33 1.96
CA LEU A 176 -6.85 -8.31 2.10
C LEU A 176 -8.05 -7.72 2.84
N ASP A 177 -7.84 -7.03 3.95
CA ASP A 177 -8.92 -6.45 4.75
C ASP A 177 -9.62 -5.31 4.01
N ARG A 178 -8.85 -4.44 3.34
CA ARG A 178 -9.43 -3.40 2.46
C ARG A 178 -10.26 -4.00 1.34
N ALA A 179 -9.79 -5.08 0.70
CA ALA A 179 -10.53 -5.78 -0.35
C ALA A 179 -11.82 -6.44 0.16
N ARG A 180 -11.79 -7.07 1.34
CA ARG A 180 -12.99 -7.64 1.97
C ARG A 180 -14.02 -6.56 2.28
N ILE A 181 -13.61 -5.44 2.87
CA ILE A 181 -14.51 -4.32 3.19
C ILE A 181 -15.12 -3.73 1.91
N ALA A 182 -14.30 -3.53 0.87
CA ALA A 182 -14.80 -3.05 -0.42
C ALA A 182 -15.78 -4.05 -1.06
N LEU A 183 -15.49 -5.36 -0.99
CA LEU A 183 -16.34 -6.40 -1.53
C LEU A 183 -17.67 -6.50 -0.77
N LEU A 184 -17.67 -6.34 0.56
CA LEU A 184 -18.90 -6.24 1.36
C LEU A 184 -19.81 -5.11 0.88
N ARG A 185 -19.23 -3.98 0.46
CA ARG A 185 -20.00 -2.80 0.03
C ARG A 185 -20.71 -3.00 -1.32
N VAL A 186 -20.10 -3.79 -2.21
CA VAL A 186 -20.54 -3.92 -3.62
C VAL A 186 -21.18 -5.26 -3.95
N SER A 187 -20.74 -6.33 -3.29
CA SER A 187 -21.29 -7.68 -3.45
C SER A 187 -21.16 -8.48 -2.15
N PRO A 188 -22.01 -8.21 -1.14
CA PRO A 188 -22.00 -8.93 0.13
C PRO A 188 -22.17 -10.45 -0.06
N ALA A 189 -22.91 -10.87 -1.09
CA ALA A 189 -23.12 -12.28 -1.40
C ALA A 189 -21.85 -12.99 -1.88
N SER A 190 -20.93 -12.28 -2.54
CA SER A 190 -19.67 -12.85 -3.04
C SER A 190 -18.72 -13.28 -1.93
N LEU A 191 -18.85 -12.73 -0.72
CA LEU A 191 -18.02 -13.12 0.42
C LEU A 191 -18.49 -14.42 1.08
N LYS A 192 -19.77 -14.76 1.01
CA LYS A 192 -20.26 -16.05 1.50
C LYS A 192 -19.56 -17.21 0.78
N SER A 193 -19.34 -17.08 -0.53
CA SER A 193 -18.60 -18.07 -1.31
C SER A 193 -17.08 -18.06 -1.08
N ALA A 194 -16.50 -17.00 -0.50
CA ALA A 194 -15.08 -16.93 -0.16
C ALA A 194 -14.78 -17.52 1.23
N GLU A 195 -15.72 -17.44 2.17
CA GLU A 195 -15.67 -18.16 3.44
C GLU A 195 -15.91 -19.67 3.25
N ASP A 196 -16.76 -20.05 2.30
CA ASP A 196 -17.05 -21.47 1.99
C ASP A 196 -15.93 -22.19 1.21
N ARG A 197 -14.97 -21.45 0.61
CA ARG A 197 -13.92 -22.04 -0.27
C ARG A 197 -12.58 -22.31 0.41
N LYS A 198 -12.45 -22.02 1.69
CA LYS A 198 -11.45 -22.67 2.54
C LYS A 198 -12.16 -23.23 3.76
N PRO A 199 -12.38 -24.55 3.87
CA PRO A 199 -12.46 -25.12 5.20
C PRO A 199 -11.10 -24.80 5.83
N ARG A 200 -11.05 -23.80 6.70
CA ARG A 200 -9.93 -23.59 7.59
C ARG A 200 -9.91 -24.86 8.44
N SER A 201 -9.08 -25.81 8.02
CA SER A 201 -8.89 -27.13 8.61
C SER A 201 -8.25 -27.07 10.01
N GLU A 202 -8.48 -26.01 10.76
CA GLU A 202 -8.11 -25.92 12.15
C GLU A 202 -9.27 -25.22 12.85
N SER A 203 -10.08 -26.02 13.54
CA SER A 203 -10.83 -25.56 14.71
C SER A 203 -9.95 -24.57 15.48
N PRO A 204 -10.48 -23.41 15.93
CA PRO A 204 -9.66 -22.45 16.66
C PRO A 204 -8.99 -23.17 17.83
N ARG A 205 -7.65 -23.11 17.91
CA ARG A 205 -6.89 -23.75 18.99
C ARG A 205 -7.46 -23.31 20.34
N MET A 206 -7.88 -24.26 21.17
CA MET A 206 -8.58 -23.98 22.42
C MET A 206 -7.63 -24.17 23.58
N ILE A 207 -7.51 -23.19 24.47
CA ILE A 207 -6.89 -23.42 25.78
C ILE A 207 -7.94 -23.98 26.73
N ARG A 208 -7.58 -25.07 27.40
CA ARG A 208 -8.41 -25.70 28.42
C ARG A 208 -7.69 -25.65 29.75
N ILE A 209 -8.39 -25.23 30.79
CA ILE A 209 -7.91 -25.18 32.17
C ILE A 209 -8.87 -26.00 33.02
N ARG A 210 -8.34 -26.99 33.75
CA ARG A 210 -9.09 -27.76 34.74
C ARG A 210 -8.40 -27.70 36.10
N ILE A 211 -9.18 -27.53 37.16
CA ILE A 211 -8.70 -27.57 38.54
C ILE A 211 -9.44 -28.68 39.28
N ARG A 212 -8.69 -29.66 39.80
CA ARG A 212 -9.22 -30.76 40.62
C ARG A 212 -8.78 -30.59 42.08
N LYS A 213 -9.71 -30.87 43.00
CA LYS A 213 -9.41 -30.97 44.44
C LYS A 213 -8.87 -32.37 44.76
N ALA A 214 -8.10 -32.49 45.84
CA ALA A 214 -7.52 -33.75 46.28
C ALA A 214 -8.59 -34.87 46.38
N GLY A 215 -8.36 -35.99 45.71
CA GLY A 215 -9.24 -37.17 45.73
C GLY A 215 -10.52 -37.08 44.89
N GLN A 216 -10.80 -35.96 44.19
CA GLN A 216 -11.99 -35.82 43.34
C GLN A 216 -11.68 -36.07 41.86
N LYS A 217 -12.50 -36.90 41.20
CA LYS A 217 -12.38 -37.20 39.76
C LYS A 217 -12.90 -36.06 38.89
N GLU A 218 -13.95 -35.38 39.32
CA GLU A 218 -14.55 -34.24 38.60
C GLU A 218 -13.80 -32.94 38.91
N PRO A 219 -13.58 -32.07 37.90
CA PRO A 219 -12.94 -30.79 38.12
C PRO A 219 -13.86 -29.84 38.89
N ALA A 220 -13.35 -29.23 39.95
CA ALA A 220 -14.05 -28.17 40.68
C ALA A 220 -14.18 -26.88 39.83
N PHE A 221 -13.34 -26.74 38.80
CA PHE A 221 -13.40 -25.64 37.84
C PHE A 221 -12.92 -26.11 36.46
N SER A 222 -13.61 -25.70 35.40
CA SER A 222 -13.24 -25.95 34.02
C SER A 222 -13.48 -24.70 33.17
N LEU A 223 -12.46 -24.28 32.42
CA LEU A 223 -12.53 -23.15 31.49
C LEU A 223 -12.03 -23.59 30.12
N ASN A 224 -12.79 -23.28 29.08
CA ASN A 224 -12.42 -23.55 27.70
C ASN A 224 -12.59 -22.25 26.90
N ILE A 225 -11.49 -21.66 26.44
CA ILE A 225 -11.52 -20.41 25.66
C ILE A 225 -10.59 -20.51 24.46
N PRO A 226 -10.84 -19.77 23.36
CA PRO A 226 -9.91 -19.71 22.24
C PRO A 226 -8.54 -19.19 22.69
N PHE A 227 -7.46 -19.83 22.26
CA PHE A 227 -6.09 -19.46 22.65
C PHE A 227 -5.76 -18.01 22.31
N ALA A 228 -6.23 -17.53 21.15
CA ALA A 228 -6.07 -16.14 20.74
C ALA A 228 -6.73 -15.15 21.72
N LEU A 229 -7.90 -15.51 22.28
CA LEU A 229 -8.60 -14.68 23.26
C LEU A 229 -7.87 -14.66 24.60
N ALA A 230 -7.34 -15.81 25.03
CA ALA A 230 -6.51 -15.91 26.23
C ALA A 230 -5.24 -15.04 26.11
N GLY A 231 -4.56 -15.08 24.96
CA GLY A 231 -3.40 -14.24 24.70
C GLY A 231 -3.71 -12.74 24.79
N LEU A 232 -4.85 -12.32 24.22
CA LEU A 232 -5.29 -10.92 24.28
C LEU A 232 -5.57 -10.48 25.72
N ALA A 233 -6.33 -11.28 26.49
CA ALA A 233 -6.64 -10.99 27.89
C ALA A 233 -5.38 -10.86 28.75
N LEU A 234 -4.41 -11.77 28.57
CA LEU A 234 -3.14 -11.74 29.31
C LEU A 234 -2.25 -10.57 28.91
N SER A 235 -2.25 -10.19 27.62
CA SER A 235 -1.50 -9.02 27.14
C SER A 235 -2.05 -7.69 27.68
N ALA A 236 -3.35 -7.64 27.97
CA ALA A 236 -4.05 -6.47 28.48
C ALA A 236 -3.84 -6.24 29.99
N LEU A 237 -3.26 -7.20 30.72
CA LEU A 237 -2.82 -6.97 32.10
C LEU A 237 -1.75 -5.88 32.12
N ASP A 238 -1.83 -4.99 33.11
CA ASP A 238 -0.78 -4.00 33.34
C ASP A 238 0.50 -4.67 33.90
N GLU A 239 1.58 -3.90 33.97
CA GLU A 239 2.86 -4.44 34.43
C GLU A 239 2.91 -4.70 35.94
N ASP A 240 2.07 -4.03 36.72
CA ASP A 240 2.00 -4.24 38.17
C ASP A 240 1.36 -5.60 38.49
N ASP A 241 0.28 -5.96 37.79
CA ASP A 241 -0.37 -7.27 37.88
C ASP A 241 0.57 -8.39 37.42
N LYS A 242 1.28 -8.20 36.29
CA LYS A 242 2.28 -9.17 35.82
C LYS A 242 3.42 -9.33 36.82
N ALA A 243 3.89 -8.24 37.44
CA ALA A 243 4.93 -8.29 38.45
C ALA A 243 4.47 -9.03 39.72
N ALA A 244 3.23 -8.85 40.15
CA ALA A 244 2.66 -9.57 41.29
C ALA A 244 2.61 -11.09 41.03
N ILE A 245 2.27 -11.50 39.81
CA ILE A 245 2.21 -12.92 39.42
C ILE A 245 3.62 -13.52 39.32
N ARG A 246 4.60 -12.79 38.78
CA ARG A 246 6.02 -13.19 38.77
C ARG A 246 6.58 -13.38 40.19
N LYS A 247 6.23 -12.51 41.14
CA LYS A 247 6.64 -12.65 42.56
C LYS A 247 6.13 -13.93 43.20
N LYS A 248 5.01 -14.49 42.73
CA LYS A 248 4.48 -15.79 43.16
C LYS A 248 5.14 -16.98 42.45
N GLY A 249 6.16 -16.74 41.62
CA GLY A 249 6.91 -17.79 40.92
C GLY A 249 6.37 -18.16 39.55
N TYR A 250 5.35 -17.45 39.04
CA TYR A 250 4.73 -17.76 37.75
C TYR A 250 5.05 -16.68 36.72
N ASP A 251 5.70 -17.05 35.61
CA ASP A 251 5.91 -16.15 34.47
C ASP A 251 4.93 -16.50 33.35
N ILE A 252 3.90 -15.67 33.19
CA ILE A 252 2.83 -15.85 32.21
C ILE A 252 3.40 -15.97 30.78
N ASN A 253 4.40 -15.15 30.42
CA ASN A 253 4.96 -15.16 29.07
C ASN A 253 5.72 -16.45 28.82
N LYS A 254 6.43 -16.95 29.83
CA LYS A 254 7.12 -18.24 29.76
C LYS A 254 6.12 -19.39 29.62
N ILE A 255 5.07 -19.42 30.44
CA ILE A 255 4.01 -20.44 30.41
C ILE A 255 3.33 -20.48 29.04
N MET A 256 2.97 -19.32 28.49
CA MET A 256 2.32 -19.23 27.17
C MET A 256 3.26 -19.71 26.05
N ASN A 257 4.54 -19.34 26.12
CA ASN A 257 5.53 -19.80 25.14
C ASN A 257 5.79 -21.31 25.23
N GLU A 258 5.79 -21.89 26.43
CA GLU A 258 5.93 -23.33 26.62
C GLU A 258 4.71 -24.09 26.08
N LEU A 259 3.50 -23.60 26.34
CA LEU A 259 2.26 -24.18 25.81
C LEU A 259 2.19 -24.14 24.27
N VAL A 260 2.69 -23.07 23.63
CA VAL A 260 2.74 -22.97 22.16
C VAL A 260 3.76 -23.92 21.54
N LYS A 261 4.90 -24.13 22.21
CA LYS A 261 5.98 -24.99 21.72
C LYS A 261 5.66 -26.47 21.92
N SER A 262 4.96 -26.80 23.00
CA SER A 262 4.61 -28.17 23.34
C SER A 262 3.26 -28.54 22.74
N LYS A 263 3.26 -28.82 21.43
CA LYS A 263 2.06 -29.05 20.61
C LYS A 263 1.02 -30.04 21.16
N GLU A 264 1.29 -30.80 22.23
CA GLU A 264 0.33 -31.70 22.90
C GLU A 264 0.59 -31.89 24.42
N SER A 265 1.45 -31.10 25.09
CA SER A 265 1.80 -31.40 26.50
C SER A 265 0.93 -30.68 27.51
N ILE A 266 0.26 -31.44 28.37
CA ILE A 266 -0.51 -30.92 29.50
C ILE A 266 0.47 -30.37 30.55
N LEU A 267 0.42 -29.08 30.81
CA LEU A 267 1.08 -28.48 31.97
C LEU A 267 0.28 -28.86 33.22
N ARG A 268 0.91 -29.63 34.12
CA ARG A 268 0.32 -30.06 35.39
C ARG A 268 1.03 -29.37 36.55
N ILE A 269 0.28 -28.61 37.34
CA ILE A 269 0.78 -27.92 38.53
C ILE A 269 0.09 -28.55 39.75
N ALA A 270 0.88 -29.11 40.67
CA ALA A 270 0.38 -29.67 41.93
C ALA A 270 0.50 -28.61 43.03
N GLY A 271 -0.59 -28.35 43.74
CA GLY A 271 -0.60 -27.54 44.94
C GLY A 271 -0.22 -28.34 46.18
N ASP A 272 0.29 -27.66 47.21
CA ASP A 272 0.69 -28.25 48.49
C ASP A 272 -0.49 -28.91 49.24
N ASP A 273 -1.72 -28.53 48.89
CA ASP A 273 -2.99 -29.07 49.40
C ASP A 273 -3.49 -30.31 48.63
N GLY A 274 -2.70 -30.82 47.68
CA GLY A 274 -3.07 -31.95 46.81
C GLY A 274 -4.02 -31.58 45.66
N SER A 275 -4.26 -30.28 45.42
CA SER A 275 -4.96 -29.82 44.23
C SER A 275 -4.11 -29.98 42.97
N ILE A 276 -4.75 -30.22 41.83
CA ILE A 276 -4.06 -30.38 40.54
C ILE A 276 -4.70 -29.44 39.53
N ILE A 277 -3.87 -28.57 38.93
CA ILE A 277 -4.22 -27.69 37.83
C ILE A 277 -3.65 -28.29 36.54
N GLU A 278 -4.50 -28.49 35.53
CA GLU A 278 -4.14 -29.01 34.22
C GLU A 278 -4.44 -27.97 33.14
N ILE A 279 -3.45 -27.60 32.33
CA ILE A 279 -3.56 -26.61 31.25
C ILE A 279 -3.01 -27.21 29.96
N TRP A 280 -3.77 -27.13 28.87
CA TRP A 280 -3.30 -27.57 27.54
C TRP A 280 -3.98 -26.80 26.41
N ILE A 281 -3.40 -26.90 25.20
CA ILE A 281 -3.94 -26.34 23.96
C ILE A 281 -4.37 -27.51 23.07
N ASP A 282 -5.61 -27.48 22.57
CA ASP A 282 -6.08 -28.34 21.47
C ASP A 282 -5.70 -27.74 20.11
#